data_AF-A0A2K8PBS7-F1
#
_entry.id   AF-A0A2K8PBS7-F1
#
_cell.length_a   1.000
_cell.length_b   1.000
_cell.length_c   1.000
_cell.angle_alpha   90.00
_cell.angle_beta   90.00
_cell.angle_gamma   90.00
#
_symmetry.space_group_name_H-M   'P 1'
#
loop_
_entity.id
_entity.type
_entity.pdbx_description
1 polymer ?
#
loop_
_entity_poly.entity_id
_entity_poly.type
_entity_poly.pdbx_seq_one_letter_code
_entity_poly.pdbx_strand_id
1 'polypeptide(L)'
;MVAACARAGTAVEINCRPERRDPPDDLLAQAAAAGCRFAVDTDAHAPEQLHWQSTGYARAARIGLGADRLITTWPLRRLLSSRSSGS
;
A
#
# COMPACT_ATOMS: atom_id res chain seq x y z
N MET A 1 5.46 1.02 15.44
CA MET A 1 4.42 0.35 14.62
C MET A 1 4.97 -0.05 13.24
N VAL A 2 5.47 0.89 12.42
CA VAL A 2 6.02 0.63 11.08
C VAL A 2 7.12 -0.45 11.01
N ALA A 3 8.07 -0.43 11.95
CA ALA A 3 9.13 -1.44 12.01
C ALA A 3 8.62 -2.87 12.26
N ALA A 4 7.40 -3.05 12.78
CA ALA A 4 6.78 -4.35 12.92
C ALA A 4 6.21 -4.86 11.59
N CYS A 5 5.63 -3.98 10.75
CA CYS A 5 5.15 -4.35 9.40
C CYS A 5 6.30 -4.84 8.51
N ALA A 6 7.45 -4.15 8.56
CA ALA A 6 8.65 -4.56 7.82
C ALA A 6 9.13 -5.97 8.19
N ARG A 7 9.06 -6.32 9.49
CA ARG A 7 9.50 -7.63 10.00
C ARG A 7 8.45 -8.73 9.84
N ALA A 8 7.16 -8.40 9.88
CA ALA A 8 6.06 -9.35 9.80
C ALA A 8 5.64 -9.67 8.35
N GLY A 9 6.19 -8.98 7.35
CA GLY A 9 5.79 -9.13 5.94
C GLY A 9 4.40 -8.55 5.63
N THR A 10 3.78 -7.85 6.58
CA THR A 10 2.48 -7.20 6.41
C THR A 10 2.63 -5.92 5.58
N ALA A 11 1.82 -5.78 4.53
CA ALA A 11 1.79 -4.57 3.71
C ALA A 11 1.07 -3.42 4.44
N VAL A 12 1.55 -2.19 4.23
CA VAL A 12 0.94 -0.95 4.74
C VAL A 12 -0.09 -0.45 3.73
N GLU A 13 -1.27 -0.04 4.20
CA GLU A 13 -2.31 0.54 3.34
C GLU A 13 -1.93 1.94 2.85
N ILE A 14 -2.22 2.24 1.59
CA ILE A 14 -2.32 3.60 1.05
C ILE A 14 -3.78 3.80 0.67
N ASN A 15 -4.52 4.48 1.54
CA ASN A 15 -5.92 4.77 1.30
C ASN A 15 -6.10 5.90 0.28
N CYS A 16 -6.97 5.68 -0.70
CA CYS A 16 -7.24 6.63 -1.77
C CYS A 16 -8.27 7.72 -1.40
N ARG A 17 -9.02 7.55 -0.31
CA ARG A 17 -10.05 8.51 0.10
C ARG A 17 -9.41 9.89 0.35
N PRO A 18 -9.83 10.93 -0.41
CA PRO A 18 -9.23 12.25 -0.30
C PRO A 18 -9.35 12.87 1.11
N GLU A 19 -10.46 12.61 1.80
CA GLU A 19 -10.73 13.14 3.14
C GLU A 19 -9.97 12.38 4.24
N ARG A 20 -9.73 11.07 4.05
CA ARG A 20 -9.16 10.22 5.09
C ARG A 20 -7.63 10.34 5.12
N ARG A 21 -6.98 10.23 3.96
CA ARG A 21 -5.50 10.27 3.79
C ARG A 21 -4.73 9.55 4.90
N ASP A 22 -5.27 8.41 5.33
CA ASP A 22 -4.79 7.64 6.46
C ASP A 22 -4.09 6.38 5.92
N PRO A 23 -2.82 6.12 6.29
CA PRO A 23 -1.96 6.97 7.13
C PRO A 23 -1.42 8.19 6.37
N PRO A 24 -1.05 9.28 7.08
CA PRO A 24 -0.45 10.48 6.47
C PRO A 24 0.87 10.18 5.73
N ASP A 25 1.21 11.04 4.77
CA ASP A 25 2.36 10.85 3.87
C ASP A 25 3.70 10.66 4.63
N ASP A 26 3.90 11.32 5.78
CA ASP A 26 5.12 11.17 6.59
C ASP A 26 5.27 9.75 7.16
N LEU A 27 4.17 9.12 7.58
CA LEU A 27 4.19 7.74 8.06
C LEU A 27 4.40 6.76 6.90
N LEU A 28 3.86 7.06 5.72
CA LEU A 28 4.14 6.27 4.52
C LEU A 28 5.62 6.37 4.12
N ALA A 29 6.23 7.54 4.22
CA ALA A 29 7.65 7.75 3.97
C ALA A 29 8.53 6.97 4.97
N GLN A 30 8.17 6.97 6.26
CA GLN A 30 8.85 6.15 7.27
C GLN A 30 8.72 4.65 6.96
N ALA A 31 7.55 4.19 6.52
CA ALA A 31 7.35 2.81 6.08
C ALA A 31 8.13 2.48 4.81
N ALA A 32 8.26 3.44 3.90
CA ALA A 32 9.05 3.28 2.69
C ALA A 32 10.53 3.10 3.05
N ALA A 33 11.06 3.94 3.94
CA ALA A 33 12.42 3.86 4.45
C ALA A 33 12.68 2.54 5.22
N ALA A 34 11.69 2.03 5.95
CA ALA A 34 11.78 0.76 6.67
C ALA A 34 11.70 -0.50 5.78
N GLY A 35 11.55 -0.36 4.46
CA GLY A 35 11.48 -1.50 3.54
C GLY A 35 10.11 -2.19 3.46
N CYS A 36 9.04 -1.58 3.98
CA CYS A 36 7.69 -2.16 3.92
C CYS A 36 7.18 -2.34 2.48
N ARG A 37 6.28 -3.31 2.29
CA ARG A 37 5.42 -3.39 1.10
C ARG A 37 4.15 -2.58 1.32
N PHE A 38 3.44 -2.24 0.24
CA PHE A 38 2.26 -1.38 0.30
C PHE A 38 1.11 -1.94 -0.53
N ALA A 39 -0.12 -1.69 -0.08
CA ALA A 39 -1.36 -1.99 -0.80
C ALA A 39 -2.14 -0.70 -1.03
N VAL A 40 -2.56 -0.43 -2.27
CA VAL A 40 -3.38 0.75 -2.61
C VAL A 40 -4.84 0.33 -2.63
N ASP A 41 -5.67 0.95 -1.80
CA ASP A 41 -7.10 0.61 -1.70
C ASP A 41 -8.00 1.85 -1.67
N THR A 42 -9.17 1.75 -2.29
CA THR A 42 -10.13 2.85 -2.38
C THR A 42 -11.07 2.93 -1.19
N ASP A 43 -11.19 1.86 -0.40
CA ASP A 43 -12.16 1.72 0.68
C ASP A 43 -13.58 2.05 0.18
N ALA A 44 -13.89 1.55 -1.02
CA ALA A 44 -15.06 1.94 -1.78
C ALA A 44 -16.33 1.29 -1.19
N HIS A 45 -17.33 2.11 -0.93
CA HIS A 45 -18.68 1.74 -0.50
C HIS A 45 -19.74 2.02 -1.59
N ALA A 46 -19.31 2.60 -2.71
CA ALA A 46 -20.11 2.80 -3.93
C ALA A 46 -19.20 2.72 -5.17
N PRO A 47 -19.69 2.31 -6.35
CA PRO A 47 -18.87 2.15 -7.56
C PRO A 47 -18.11 3.41 -7.99
N GLU A 48 -18.69 4.58 -7.77
CA GLU A 48 -18.09 5.87 -8.11
C GLU A 48 -16.76 6.06 -7.37
N GLN A 49 -16.66 5.57 -6.13
CA GLN A 49 -15.46 5.71 -5.30
C GLN A 49 -14.24 4.95 -5.84
N LEU A 50 -14.42 4.02 -6.78
CA LEU A 50 -13.32 3.35 -7.47
C LEU A 50 -12.44 4.34 -8.26
N HIS A 51 -13.01 5.48 -8.68
CA HIS A 51 -12.25 6.52 -9.38
C HIS A 51 -11.15 7.13 -8.49
N TRP A 52 -11.21 6.96 -7.17
CA TRP A 52 -10.17 7.45 -6.28
C TRP A 52 -8.85 6.69 -6.44
N GLN A 53 -8.82 5.52 -7.06
CA GLN A 53 -7.60 4.70 -7.15
C GLN A 53 -6.36 5.46 -7.65
N SER A 54 -6.55 6.39 -8.60
CA SER A 54 -5.47 7.23 -9.11
C SER A 54 -4.82 8.12 -8.03
N THR A 55 -5.58 8.57 -7.03
CA THR A 55 -5.04 9.39 -5.93
C THR A 55 -4.09 8.58 -5.04
N GLY A 56 -4.43 7.31 -4.76
CA GLY A 56 -3.56 6.41 -4.00
C GLY A 56 -2.23 6.14 -4.71
N TYR A 57 -2.27 5.88 -6.02
CA TYR A 57 -1.04 5.72 -6.81
C TYR A 57 -0.24 7.02 -6.94
N ALA A 58 -0.89 8.17 -7.03
CA ALA A 58 -0.19 9.46 -6.99
C ALA A 58 0.55 9.66 -5.66
N ARG A 59 -0.05 9.27 -4.53
CA ARG A 59 0.63 9.29 -3.22
C ARG A 59 1.82 8.33 -3.20
N ALA A 60 1.65 7.11 -3.70
CA ALA A 60 2.74 6.13 -3.79
C ALA A 60 3.92 6.65 -4.64
N ALA A 61 3.64 7.30 -5.76
CA ALA A 61 4.66 7.90 -6.63
C ALA A 61 5.42 9.03 -5.93
N ARG A 62 4.72 9.90 -5.16
CA ARG A 62 5.35 11.02 -4.41
C ARG A 62 6.38 10.56 -3.39
N ILE A 63 6.22 9.37 -2.82
CA ILE A 63 7.17 8.78 -1.87
C ILE A 63 8.16 7.80 -2.53
N GLY A 64 8.19 7.73 -3.86
CA GLY A 64 9.18 6.97 -4.62
C GLY A 64 8.95 5.45 -4.65
N LEU A 65 7.72 4.97 -4.46
CA LEU A 65 7.44 3.53 -4.53
C LEU A 65 7.31 3.04 -5.98
N GLY A 66 8.08 2.00 -6.31
CA GLY A 66 7.93 1.22 -7.54
C GLY A 66 6.87 0.13 -7.44
N ALA A 67 6.49 -0.44 -8.59
CA ALA A 67 5.52 -1.54 -8.69
C ALA A 67 5.97 -2.79 -7.93
N ASP A 68 7.27 -3.01 -7.79
CA ASP A 68 7.84 -4.10 -7.00
C ASP A 68 7.48 -4.01 -5.51
N ARG A 69 7.17 -2.82 -4.98
CA ARG A 69 6.75 -2.59 -3.59
C ARG A 69 5.24 -2.44 -3.41
N LEU A 70 4.47 -2.35 -4.50
CA LEU A 70 3.01 -2.18 -4.50
C LEU A 70 2.33 -3.51 -4.83
N ILE A 71 1.89 -4.24 -3.81
CA ILE A 71 1.38 -5.62 -3.97
C ILE A 71 0.10 -5.70 -4.82
N THR A 72 -0.65 -4.61 -4.93
CA THR A 72 -1.85 -4.49 -5.78
C THR A 72 -1.54 -4.47 -7.27
N THR A 73 -0.27 -4.32 -7.65
CA THR A 73 0.19 -4.39 -9.05
C THR A 73 0.74 -5.77 -9.43
N TRP A 74 0.85 -6.68 -8.45
CA TRP A 74 1.48 -7.98 -8.68
C TRP A 74 0.51 -8.96 -9.36
N PRO A 75 1.03 -9.88 -10.20
CA PRO A 75 0.25 -11.01 -10.66
C PRO A 75 -0.27 -11.84 -9.47
N LEU A 76 -1.49 -12.37 -9.58
CA LEU A 76 -2.15 -13.14 -8.51
C LEU A 76 -1.28 -14.26 -7.94
N ARG A 77 -0.59 -15.02 -8.80
CA ARG A 77 0.34 -16.08 -8.36
C ARG A 77 1.40 -15.56 -7.41
N ARG A 78 2.05 -14.44 -7.75
CA ARG A 78 3.10 -13.81 -6.92
C ARG A 78 2.53 -13.37 -5.58
N LEU A 79 1.35 -12.74 -5.60
CA LEU A 79 0.66 -12.31 -4.39
C LEU A 79 0.37 -13.51 -3.46
N LEU A 80 -0.19 -14.60 -3.99
CA LEU A 80 -0.49 -15.80 -3.21
C LEU A 80 0.76 -16.43 -2.60
N SER A 81 1.83 -16.60 -3.37
CA SER A 81 3.11 -17.13 -2.86
C SER A 81 3.75 -16.25 -1.78
N SER A 82 3.50 -14.94 -1.82
CA SER A 82 4.02 -14.00 -0.81
C SER A 82 3.26 -14.04 0.52
N ARG A 83 2.04 -14.60 0.55
CA ARG A 83 1.24 -14.77 1.78
C ARG A 83 1.69 -15.99 2.59
N SER A 84 2.38 -16.94 1.95
CA SER A 84 2.86 -18.19 2.52
C SER A 84 4.27 -18.12 3.12
N SER A 85 4.96 -16.98 3.05
CA SER A 85 6.26 -16.80 3.72
C SER A 85 6.07 -16.46 5.20
N GLY A 86 5.52 -17.42 5.93
CA GLY A 86 5.60 -17.55 7.38
C GLY A 86 6.06 -18.98 7.68
N SER A 87 7.36 -19.22 7.58
CA SER A 87 8.05 -20.42 8.06
C SER A 87 9.24 -19.98 8.89
#